data_AF-A0A9E0C7C0-F1
#
_entry.id   AF-A0A9E0C7C0-F1
#
_cell.length_a   1.000
_cell.length_b   1.000
_cell.length_c   1.000
_cell.angle_alpha   90.00
_cell.angle_beta   90.00
_cell.angle_gamma   90.00
#
_symmetry.space_group_name_H-M   'P 1'
#
loop_
_entity.id
_entity.type
_entity.pdbx_description
1 polymer ?
#
loop_
_entity_poly.entity_id
_entity_poly.type
_entity_poly.pdbx_seq_one_letter_code
_entity_poly.pdbx_strand_id
1 'polypeptide(L)'
;MLLTITTTHKPATDMGYLLHKSPDRLHSKELPFGTAYIFYPEATEKKCTAALLLEVDPVGLVRKEKGSTFSLEQYVNDRPYVASSFMSVAINRVFGTLLSGKSKHRQELVDAAIPLEAIIYSLPCRAKEEFVRELFEPLGYAVEIVPTPLDPKFPSWGNSPYYTVTLRKTCPLRELLTHLYVLIPVLDNKKHYFIGDAEVEKLLQNGKGWLKDHPQKDIIARRYFRNLRSFSRRALDQLKDDVPLEETEELEGEKTIKADA
;
A
#
# COMPACT_ATOMS: atom_id res chain seq x y z
N MET A 1 -2.33 1.43 12.38
CA MET A 1 -2.05 2.32 11.23
C MET A 1 -3.34 2.68 10.52
N LEU A 2 -3.43 3.85 9.87
CA LEU A 2 -4.66 4.31 9.21
C LEU A 2 -4.37 4.79 7.78
N LEU A 3 -5.24 4.39 6.84
CA LEU A 3 -5.39 4.98 5.51
C LEU A 3 -6.85 5.40 5.37
N THR A 4 -7.11 6.63 4.94
CA THR A 4 -8.47 7.08 4.59
C THR A 4 -8.53 7.47 3.12
N ILE A 5 -9.62 7.12 2.45
CA ILE A 5 -9.91 7.51 1.07
C ILE A 5 -11.27 8.18 1.02
N THR A 6 -11.29 9.43 0.57
CA THR A 6 -12.47 10.26 0.48
C THR A 6 -12.80 10.53 -0.98
N THR A 7 -14.09 10.55 -1.31
CA THR A 7 -14.60 11.04 -2.59
C THR A 7 -15.80 11.97 -2.40
N THR A 8 -15.96 12.89 -3.34
CA THR A 8 -17.15 13.72 -3.53
C THR A 8 -17.84 13.44 -4.87
N HIS A 9 -17.58 12.27 -5.46
CA HIS A 9 -18.38 11.72 -6.57
C HIS A 9 -19.87 11.70 -6.21
N LYS A 10 -20.76 11.62 -7.20
CA LYS A 10 -22.20 11.60 -6.96
C LYS A 10 -22.86 10.35 -7.59
N PRO A 11 -23.48 9.48 -6.78
CA PRO A 11 -23.51 9.50 -5.31
C PRO A 11 -22.16 9.06 -4.71
N ALA A 12 -21.67 9.74 -3.66
CA ALA A 12 -20.37 9.40 -3.08
C ALA A 12 -20.36 8.02 -2.41
N THR A 13 -21.55 7.53 -2.00
CA THR A 13 -21.76 6.19 -1.45
C THR A 13 -21.45 5.07 -2.46
N ASP A 14 -21.27 5.38 -3.75
CA ASP A 14 -20.75 4.43 -4.74
C ASP A 14 -19.38 3.87 -4.37
N MET A 15 -18.61 4.57 -3.51
CA MET A 15 -17.40 4.06 -2.87
C MET A 15 -17.61 2.67 -2.23
N GLY A 16 -18.77 2.44 -1.62
CA GLY A 16 -19.12 1.14 -1.02
C GLY A 16 -19.20 0.00 -2.02
N TYR A 17 -19.72 0.28 -3.22
CA TYR A 17 -19.76 -0.69 -4.32
C TYR A 17 -18.37 -0.92 -4.90
N LEU A 18 -17.59 0.16 -5.13
CA LEU A 18 -16.23 0.07 -5.62
C LEU A 18 -15.33 -0.79 -4.71
N LEU A 19 -15.39 -0.57 -3.40
CA LEU A 19 -14.58 -1.31 -2.43
C LEU A 19 -15.16 -2.69 -2.09
N HIS A 20 -16.36 -3.02 -2.58
CA HIS A 20 -17.13 -4.19 -2.18
C HIS A 20 -17.27 -4.29 -0.64
N LYS A 21 -17.57 -3.16 0.00
CA LYS A 21 -17.75 -3.02 1.45
C LYS A 21 -18.90 -2.04 1.71
N SER A 22 -20.04 -2.56 2.16
CA SER A 22 -21.21 -1.74 2.52
C SER A 22 -20.84 -0.73 3.62
N PRO A 23 -21.22 0.57 3.48
CA PRO A 23 -20.96 1.59 4.49
C PRO A 23 -21.61 1.37 5.85
N ASP A 24 -22.73 0.64 5.90
CA ASP A 24 -23.52 0.42 7.12
C ASP A 24 -22.95 -0.67 8.05
N ARG A 25 -21.78 -1.23 7.71
CA ARG A 25 -21.17 -2.34 8.43
C ARG A 25 -19.68 -2.09 8.66
N LEU A 26 -19.23 -2.45 9.85
CA LEU A 26 -17.81 -2.69 10.10
C LEU A 26 -17.42 -4.00 9.41
N HIS A 27 -16.39 -3.96 8.58
CA HIS A 27 -15.79 -5.15 7.98
C HIS A 27 -14.45 -5.40 8.63
N SER A 28 -14.11 -6.67 8.81
CA SER A 28 -12.79 -7.08 9.27
C SER A 28 -12.23 -8.19 8.39
N LYS A 29 -10.90 -8.27 8.33
CA LYS A 29 -10.17 -9.33 7.64
C LYS A 29 -8.95 -9.70 8.45
N GLU A 30 -8.83 -10.98 8.81
CA GLU A 30 -7.62 -11.51 9.43
C GLU A 30 -6.47 -11.53 8.43
N LEU A 31 -5.30 -11.11 8.90
CA LEU A 31 -4.04 -11.08 8.17
C LEU A 31 -2.98 -11.86 8.96
N PRO A 32 -1.90 -12.33 8.32
CA PRO A 32 -0.85 -13.09 9.02
C PRO A 32 -0.17 -12.34 10.18
N PHE A 33 -0.35 -11.02 10.29
CA PHE A 33 0.29 -10.13 11.25
C PHE A 33 -0.71 -9.34 12.11
N GLY A 34 -2.01 -9.65 12.05
CA GLY A 34 -3.05 -8.94 12.80
C GLY A 34 -4.36 -8.84 12.01
N THR A 35 -5.10 -7.76 12.19
CA THR A 35 -6.43 -7.58 11.59
C THR A 35 -6.53 -6.24 10.86
N ALA A 36 -7.15 -6.28 9.68
CA ALA A 36 -7.56 -5.10 8.95
C ALA A 36 -9.04 -4.82 9.18
N TYR A 37 -9.37 -3.60 9.56
CA TYR A 37 -10.74 -3.10 9.72
C TYR A 37 -11.07 -2.09 8.64
N ILE A 38 -12.27 -2.20 8.08
CA ILE A 38 -12.80 -1.27 7.09
C ILE A 38 -14.14 -0.75 7.58
N PHE A 39 -14.22 0.58 7.68
CA PHE A 39 -15.42 1.28 8.11
C PHE A 39 -15.49 2.64 7.43
N TYR A 40 -16.64 3.30 7.56
CA TYR A 40 -16.92 4.56 6.90
C TYR A 40 -17.24 5.62 7.95
N PRO A 41 -16.27 6.47 8.33
CA PRO A 41 -16.51 7.59 9.24
C PRO A 41 -17.57 8.58 8.71
N GLU A 42 -17.71 8.66 7.39
CA GLU A 42 -18.69 9.51 6.70
C GLU A 42 -19.19 8.79 5.45
N ALA A 43 -20.51 8.65 5.29
CA ALA A 43 -21.13 8.02 4.13
C ALA A 43 -22.45 8.72 3.78
N THR A 44 -22.33 9.82 3.04
CA THR A 44 -23.47 10.59 2.53
C THR A 44 -23.44 10.61 1.00
N GLU A 45 -24.53 11.03 0.35
CA GLU A 45 -24.54 11.17 -1.12
C GLU A 45 -23.52 12.20 -1.64
N LYS A 46 -23.15 13.20 -0.81
CA LYS A 46 -22.25 14.30 -1.20
C LYS A 46 -20.78 13.98 -0.94
N LYS A 47 -20.50 13.19 0.09
CA LYS A 47 -19.16 12.85 0.54
C LYS A 47 -19.16 11.51 1.23
N CYS A 48 -18.18 10.69 0.86
CA CYS A 48 -17.98 9.37 1.45
C CYS A 48 -16.49 9.19 1.73
N THR A 49 -16.16 8.74 2.95
CA THR A 49 -14.81 8.45 3.40
C THR A 49 -14.77 7.00 3.87
N ALA A 50 -13.94 6.18 3.21
CA ALA A 50 -13.59 4.85 3.67
C ALA A 50 -12.30 4.92 4.50
N ALA A 51 -12.25 4.18 5.61
CA ALA A 51 -11.07 4.05 6.45
C ALA A 51 -10.61 2.59 6.46
N LEU A 52 -9.33 2.35 6.18
CA LEU A 52 -8.62 1.10 6.37
C LEU A 52 -7.70 1.24 7.59
N LEU A 53 -8.08 0.60 8.69
CA LEU A 53 -7.33 0.58 9.95
C LEU A 53 -6.64 -0.77 10.10
N LEU A 54 -5.33 -0.76 10.32
CA LEU A 54 -4.56 -1.96 10.64
C LEU A 54 -4.23 -2.01 12.12
N GLU A 55 -4.65 -3.09 12.75
CA GLU A 55 -4.24 -3.52 14.07
C GLU A 55 -3.24 -4.67 13.91
N VAL A 56 -1.96 -4.41 14.20
CA VAL A 56 -0.89 -5.38 14.05
C VAL A 56 -0.58 -5.97 15.43
N ASP A 57 -0.42 -7.29 15.50
CA ASP A 57 0.01 -7.98 16.72
C ASP A 57 1.55 -7.95 16.83
N PRO A 58 2.13 -7.09 17.70
CA PRO A 58 3.58 -6.99 17.83
C PRO A 58 4.21 -8.28 18.38
N VAL A 59 3.49 -9.04 19.21
CA VAL A 59 4.01 -10.27 19.83
C VAL A 59 4.00 -11.40 18.81
N GLY A 60 2.92 -11.51 18.04
CA GLY A 60 2.78 -12.47 16.95
C GLY A 60 3.84 -12.31 15.86
N LEU A 61 4.26 -11.07 15.58
CA LEU A 61 5.34 -10.77 14.64
C LEU A 61 6.68 -11.39 15.07
N VAL A 62 7.08 -11.22 16.34
CA VAL A 62 8.37 -11.71 16.85
C VAL A 62 8.40 -13.24 16.92
N ARG A 63 7.30 -13.88 17.35
CA ARG A 63 7.24 -15.35 17.51
C ARG A 63 7.45 -16.13 16.22
N LYS A 64 7.22 -15.50 15.05
CA LYS A 64 7.41 -16.12 13.73
C LYS A 64 8.86 -16.05 13.23
N GLU A 65 9.70 -15.17 13.78
CA GLU A 65 11.14 -15.11 13.51
C GLU A 65 11.91 -16.09 14.41
N LYS A 66 11.75 -17.40 14.20
CA LYS A 66 12.53 -18.41 14.94
C LYS A 66 14.02 -18.29 14.59
N GLY A 67 14.88 -18.10 15.60
CA GLY A 67 16.35 -18.24 15.48
C GLY A 67 17.16 -16.94 15.58
N SER A 68 16.56 -15.81 15.95
CA SER A 68 17.28 -14.56 16.18
C SER A 68 17.71 -14.43 17.65
N THR A 69 18.92 -13.91 17.87
CA THR A 69 19.43 -13.53 19.20
C THR A 69 18.51 -12.47 19.80
N PHE A 70 18.18 -12.56 21.10
CA PHE A 70 17.30 -11.59 21.78
C PHE A 70 17.73 -10.15 21.47
N SER A 71 16.94 -9.45 20.65
CA SER A 71 17.14 -8.04 20.33
C SER A 71 15.93 -7.25 20.80
N LEU A 72 16.17 -6.22 21.63
CA LEU A 72 15.13 -5.33 22.11
C LEU A 72 14.35 -4.67 20.96
N GLU A 73 15.02 -4.45 19.83
CA GLU A 73 14.43 -3.88 18.61
C GLU A 73 13.31 -4.76 18.03
N GLN A 74 13.26 -6.07 18.32
CA GLN A 74 12.19 -6.94 17.85
C GLN A 74 10.88 -6.68 18.62
N TYR A 75 10.98 -6.30 19.90
CA TYR A 75 9.82 -6.06 20.76
C TYR A 75 9.40 -4.59 20.77
N VAL A 76 10.35 -3.66 20.62
CA VAL A 76 10.10 -2.22 20.62
C VAL A 76 10.52 -1.63 19.28
N ASN A 77 9.57 -1.54 18.36
CA ASN A 77 9.78 -0.91 17.06
C ASN A 77 8.52 -0.25 16.52
N ASP A 78 8.70 0.45 15.40
CA ASP A 78 7.68 1.25 14.74
C ASP A 78 6.67 0.43 13.92
N ARG A 79 6.96 -0.84 13.64
CA ARG A 79 6.27 -1.65 12.62
C ARG A 79 4.75 -1.76 12.83
N PRO A 80 4.22 -1.90 14.06
CA PRO A 80 2.76 -1.94 14.27
C PRO A 80 2.04 -0.60 14.00
N TYR A 81 2.79 0.50 13.97
CA TYR A 81 2.24 1.85 14.03
C TYR A 81 2.43 2.66 12.74
N VAL A 82 3.32 2.23 11.85
CA VAL A 82 3.70 2.97 10.63
C VAL A 82 3.16 2.35 9.37
N ALA A 83 2.65 3.15 8.43
CA ALA A 83 2.11 2.70 7.14
C ALA A 83 3.22 2.13 6.24
N SER A 84 3.68 0.93 6.57
CA SER A 84 4.73 0.16 5.92
C SER A 84 4.17 -0.77 4.85
N SER A 85 4.98 -1.74 4.39
CA SER A 85 4.48 -2.77 3.47
C SER A 85 3.32 -3.61 4.03
N PHE A 86 3.04 -3.58 5.34
CA PHE A 86 1.80 -4.14 5.90
C PHE A 86 0.55 -3.49 5.31
N MET A 87 0.59 -2.18 5.06
CA MET A 87 -0.50 -1.45 4.40
C MET A 87 -0.73 -1.95 2.99
N SER A 88 0.33 -2.17 2.21
CA SER A 88 0.21 -2.76 0.86
C SER A 88 -0.39 -4.16 0.88
N VAL A 89 0.03 -5.02 1.81
CA VAL A 89 -0.55 -6.37 1.94
C VAL A 89 -2.04 -6.28 2.29
N ALA A 90 -2.42 -5.38 3.19
CA ALA A 90 -3.81 -5.19 3.54
C ALA A 90 -4.65 -4.64 2.37
N ILE A 91 -4.16 -3.64 1.63
CA ILE A 91 -4.81 -3.13 0.41
C ILE A 91 -5.10 -4.29 -0.55
N ASN A 92 -4.10 -5.12 -0.82
CA ASN A 92 -4.27 -6.25 -1.74
C ASN A 92 -5.27 -7.30 -1.22
N ARG A 93 -5.18 -7.68 0.06
CA ARG A 93 -6.05 -8.70 0.67
C ARG A 93 -7.51 -8.24 0.85
N VAL A 94 -7.72 -6.94 1.04
CA VAL A 94 -9.04 -6.37 1.34
C VAL A 94 -9.75 -5.87 0.08
N PHE A 95 -8.99 -5.27 -0.85
CA PHE A 95 -9.49 -4.64 -2.07
C PHE A 95 -9.06 -5.36 -3.35
N GLY A 96 -8.58 -6.61 -3.26
CA GLY A 96 -8.08 -7.39 -4.40
C GLY A 96 -9.06 -7.48 -5.57
N THR A 97 -10.37 -7.59 -5.31
CA THR A 97 -11.40 -7.58 -6.36
C THR A 97 -11.36 -6.30 -7.19
N LEU A 98 -11.23 -5.13 -6.54
CA LEU A 98 -11.13 -3.86 -7.25
C LEU A 98 -9.79 -3.72 -7.98
N LEU A 99 -8.69 -4.20 -7.39
CA LEU A 99 -7.38 -4.20 -8.03
C LEU A 99 -7.34 -5.05 -9.32
N SER A 100 -8.15 -6.12 -9.38
CA SER A 100 -8.32 -6.91 -10.62
C SER A 100 -8.95 -6.10 -11.77
N GLY A 101 -9.63 -4.99 -11.45
CA GLY A 101 -10.30 -4.11 -12.42
C GLY A 101 -11.56 -4.69 -13.05
N LYS A 102 -11.98 -5.92 -12.69
CA LYS A 102 -13.15 -6.59 -13.26
C LYS A 102 -14.36 -6.46 -12.32
N SER A 103 -15.49 -5.97 -12.82
CA SER A 103 -16.76 -5.92 -12.09
C SER A 103 -17.92 -6.44 -12.94
N LYS A 104 -18.64 -7.45 -12.42
CA LYS A 104 -19.74 -8.11 -13.15
C LYS A 104 -20.94 -7.19 -13.44
N HIS A 105 -21.15 -6.17 -12.60
CA HIS A 105 -22.38 -5.38 -12.63
C HIS A 105 -22.14 -3.86 -12.75
N ARG A 106 -20.92 -3.37 -12.51
CA ARG A 106 -20.63 -1.93 -12.41
C ARG A 106 -19.26 -1.58 -13.01
N GLN A 107 -18.98 -2.08 -14.22
CA GLN A 107 -17.70 -1.85 -14.88
C GLN A 107 -17.47 -0.35 -15.16
N GLU A 108 -18.50 0.36 -15.62
CA GLU A 108 -18.43 1.82 -15.87
C GLU A 108 -18.00 2.60 -14.63
N LEU A 109 -18.47 2.21 -13.44
CA LEU A 109 -18.10 2.85 -12.18
C LEU A 109 -16.64 2.55 -11.79
N VAL A 110 -16.16 1.33 -12.04
CA VAL A 110 -14.77 0.92 -11.76
C VAL A 110 -13.78 1.68 -12.65
N ASP A 111 -14.16 1.94 -13.90
CA ASP A 111 -13.34 2.67 -14.87
C ASP A 111 -13.51 4.19 -14.82
N ALA A 112 -14.53 4.69 -14.11
CA ALA A 112 -14.80 6.11 -13.99
C ALA A 112 -13.69 6.83 -13.20
N ALA A 113 -13.20 7.94 -13.76
CA ALA A 113 -12.34 8.84 -13.04
C ALA A 113 -13.18 9.69 -12.06
N ILE A 114 -12.94 9.49 -10.77
CA ILE A 114 -13.67 10.18 -9.69
C ILE A 114 -12.70 11.03 -8.85
N PRO A 115 -13.15 12.14 -8.24
CA PRO A 115 -12.30 12.95 -7.38
C PRO A 115 -11.97 12.16 -6.12
N LEU A 116 -10.68 11.93 -5.86
CA LEU A 116 -10.19 11.16 -4.73
C LEU A 116 -9.19 11.97 -3.90
N GLU A 117 -9.32 11.85 -2.59
CA GLU A 117 -8.34 12.28 -1.60
C GLU A 117 -7.96 11.09 -0.73
N ALA A 118 -6.68 10.72 -0.71
CA ALA A 118 -6.14 9.70 0.17
C ALA A 118 -5.26 10.33 1.25
N ILE A 119 -5.44 9.96 2.51
CA ILE A 119 -4.57 10.37 3.61
C ILE A 119 -3.91 9.14 4.20
N ILE A 120 -2.58 9.14 4.18
CA ILE A 120 -1.74 8.08 4.71
C ILE A 120 -1.11 8.59 6.00
N TYR A 121 -1.49 8.00 7.13
CA TYR A 121 -0.99 8.39 8.44
C TYR A 121 0.28 7.61 8.80
N SER A 122 1.24 8.30 9.41
CA SER A 122 2.51 7.71 9.86
C SER A 122 3.27 6.98 8.76
N LEU A 123 3.38 7.58 7.57
CA LEU A 123 4.14 7.04 6.45
C LEU A 123 5.65 7.21 6.70
N PRO A 124 6.43 6.12 6.82
CA PRO A 124 7.87 6.23 7.00
C PRO A 124 8.54 6.67 5.68
N CYS A 125 9.29 7.76 5.72
CA CYS A 125 10.17 8.15 4.62
C CYS A 125 11.52 8.63 5.14
N ARG A 126 12.53 7.76 5.05
CA ARG A 126 13.91 8.10 5.46
C ARG A 126 14.67 8.93 4.42
N ALA A 127 14.14 9.03 3.20
CA ALA A 127 14.78 9.71 2.07
C ALA A 127 14.34 11.18 1.92
N LYS A 128 13.83 11.79 3.01
CA LYS A 128 13.23 13.13 3.07
C LYS A 128 11.88 13.25 2.35
N GLU A 129 11.20 14.36 2.57
CA GLU A 129 9.86 14.61 2.02
C GLU A 129 9.84 14.78 0.50
N GLU A 130 10.92 15.29 -0.10
CA GLU A 130 11.03 15.48 -1.55
C GLU A 130 10.88 14.17 -2.31
N PHE A 131 11.35 13.07 -1.74
CA PHE A 131 11.21 11.75 -2.36
C PHE A 131 9.73 11.31 -2.46
N VAL A 132 8.86 11.74 -1.54
CA VAL A 132 7.41 11.47 -1.66
C VAL A 132 6.85 12.22 -2.88
N ARG A 133 7.26 13.47 -3.09
CA ARG A 133 6.85 14.28 -4.25
C ARG A 133 7.31 13.66 -5.56
N GLU A 134 8.58 13.27 -5.63
CA GLU A 134 9.18 12.62 -6.81
C GLU A 134 8.48 11.31 -7.22
N LEU A 135 7.80 10.63 -6.29
CA LEU A 135 7.05 9.41 -6.56
C LEU A 135 5.59 9.65 -6.97
N PHE A 136 4.93 10.68 -6.44
CA PHE A 136 3.50 10.88 -6.65
C PHE A 136 3.16 12.03 -7.61
N GLU A 137 3.95 13.10 -7.65
CA GLU A 137 3.67 14.23 -8.55
C GLU A 137 3.75 13.86 -10.04
N PRO A 138 4.71 13.02 -10.52
CA PRO A 138 4.73 12.55 -11.90
C PRO A 138 3.51 11.71 -12.30
N LEU A 139 2.83 11.12 -11.32
CA LEU A 139 1.58 10.39 -11.51
C LEU A 139 0.36 11.34 -11.54
N GLY A 140 0.55 12.65 -11.43
CA GLY A 140 -0.51 13.65 -11.49
C GLY A 140 -1.25 13.86 -10.17
N TYR A 141 -0.67 13.46 -9.04
CA TYR A 141 -1.23 13.80 -7.72
C TYR A 141 -0.82 15.20 -7.29
N ALA A 142 -1.75 15.94 -6.68
CA ALA A 142 -1.39 17.02 -5.78
C ALA A 142 -0.98 16.40 -4.43
N VAL A 143 0.21 16.74 -3.95
CA VAL A 143 0.84 16.14 -2.77
C VAL A 143 1.01 17.17 -1.66
N GLU A 144 0.40 16.91 -0.52
CA GLU A 144 0.60 17.64 0.73
C GLU A 144 1.29 16.72 1.73
N ILE A 145 2.31 17.23 2.41
CA ILE A 145 3.15 16.47 3.33
C ILE A 145 3.24 17.27 4.62
N VAL A 146 2.86 16.64 5.73
CA VAL A 146 2.96 17.22 7.07
C VAL A 146 3.95 16.36 7.88
N PRO A 147 5.11 16.91 8.28
CA PRO A 147 6.06 16.19 9.11
C PRO A 147 5.51 15.99 10.52
N THR A 148 5.80 14.83 11.12
CA THR A 148 5.42 14.54 12.51
C THR A 148 6.60 14.88 13.44
N PRO A 149 6.44 15.75 14.46
CA PRO A 149 7.51 16.00 15.44
C PRO A 149 7.87 14.70 16.18
N LEU A 150 9.14 14.52 16.55
CA LEU A 150 9.56 13.32 17.27
C LEU A 150 8.88 13.22 18.64
N ASP A 151 8.88 14.33 19.37
CA ASP A 151 8.11 14.50 20.59
C ASP A 151 7.70 15.99 20.73
N PRO A 152 6.39 16.31 20.78
CA PRO A 152 5.93 17.68 20.99
C PRO A 152 6.46 18.35 22.27
N LYS A 153 6.83 17.58 23.30
CA LYS A 153 7.41 18.10 24.55
C LYS A 153 8.89 18.43 24.43
N PHE A 154 9.58 17.92 23.40
CA PHE A 154 11.00 18.17 23.15
C PHE A 154 11.24 18.65 21.71
N PRO A 155 10.82 19.87 21.34
CA PRO A 155 10.96 20.39 19.98
C PRO A 155 12.40 20.40 19.44
N SER A 156 13.40 20.49 20.33
CA SER A 156 14.82 20.44 19.99
C SER A 156 15.27 19.12 19.36
N TRP A 157 14.49 18.04 19.52
CA TRP A 157 14.78 16.75 18.88
C TRP A 157 14.42 16.73 17.39
N GLY A 158 13.68 17.73 16.91
CA GLY A 158 13.28 17.86 15.52
C GLY A 158 12.15 16.91 15.11
N ASN A 159 12.05 16.68 13.80
CA ASN A 159 11.01 15.85 13.22
C ASN A 159 11.39 14.37 13.22
N SER A 160 10.39 13.52 13.42
CA SER A 160 10.49 12.08 13.20
C SER A 160 10.65 11.76 11.71
N PRO A 161 11.06 10.54 11.32
CA PRO A 161 11.09 10.11 9.92
C PRO A 161 9.70 9.76 9.35
N TYR A 162 8.62 10.18 10.02
CA TYR A 162 7.24 9.87 9.65
C TYR A 162 6.50 11.12 9.21
N TYR A 163 5.64 10.94 8.21
CA TYR A 163 4.85 12.00 7.62
C TYR A 163 3.39 11.59 7.57
N THR A 164 2.50 12.58 7.67
CA THR A 164 1.13 12.44 7.17
C THR A 164 1.13 12.96 5.74
N VAL A 165 0.71 12.12 4.80
CA VAL A 165 0.71 12.45 3.37
C VAL A 165 -0.71 12.46 2.85
N THR A 166 -1.10 13.56 2.22
CA THR A 166 -2.37 13.69 1.54
C THR A 166 -2.14 13.74 0.04
N LEU A 167 -2.82 12.86 -0.69
CA LEU A 167 -2.76 12.73 -2.15
C LEU A 167 -4.12 13.05 -2.73
N ARG A 168 -4.19 13.96 -3.70
CA ARG A 168 -5.44 14.33 -4.38
C ARG A 168 -5.32 14.16 -5.88
N LYS A 169 -6.27 13.45 -6.49
CA LYS A 169 -6.33 13.25 -7.94
C LYS A 169 -7.73 12.81 -8.37
N THR A 170 -8.15 13.24 -9.56
CA THR A 170 -9.30 12.65 -10.25
C THR A 170 -8.83 11.46 -11.09
N CYS A 171 -9.15 10.24 -10.67
CA CYS A 171 -8.71 9.00 -11.32
C CYS A 171 -9.63 7.83 -10.93
N PRO A 172 -9.57 6.69 -11.64
CA PRO A 172 -10.20 5.47 -11.18
C PRO A 172 -9.66 5.05 -9.80
N LEU A 173 -10.54 4.59 -8.89
CA LEU A 173 -10.12 4.20 -7.54
C LEU A 173 -9.07 3.07 -7.56
N ARG A 174 -9.16 2.16 -8.53
CA ARG A 174 -8.16 1.11 -8.73
C ARG A 174 -6.76 1.69 -8.96
N GLU A 175 -6.65 2.79 -9.68
CA GLU A 175 -5.38 3.42 -10.01
C GLU A 175 -4.70 3.96 -8.75
N LEU A 176 -5.47 4.70 -7.93
CA LEU A 176 -5.01 5.15 -6.61
C LEU A 176 -4.53 3.99 -5.74
N LEU A 177 -5.33 2.92 -5.61
CA LEU A 177 -4.97 1.78 -4.77
C LEU A 177 -3.72 1.05 -5.29
N THR A 178 -3.57 0.92 -6.61
CA THR A 178 -2.41 0.33 -7.24
C THR A 178 -1.14 1.15 -7.00
N HIS A 179 -1.22 2.48 -7.13
CA HIS A 179 -0.10 3.37 -6.81
C HIS A 179 0.30 3.25 -5.33
N LEU A 180 -0.66 3.28 -4.41
CA LEU A 180 -0.40 3.11 -2.97
C LEU A 180 0.22 1.74 -2.68
N TYR A 181 -0.31 0.67 -3.28
CA TYR A 181 0.19 -0.69 -3.13
C TYR A 181 1.68 -0.79 -3.48
N VAL A 182 2.10 -0.19 -4.60
CA VAL A 182 3.49 -0.24 -5.08
C VAL A 182 4.41 0.75 -4.36
N LEU A 183 3.96 1.97 -4.07
CA LEU A 183 4.82 3.06 -3.63
C LEU A 183 5.00 3.14 -2.10
N ILE A 184 4.04 2.68 -1.30
CA ILE A 184 4.22 2.63 0.17
C ILE A 184 5.46 1.78 0.57
N PRO A 185 5.69 0.57 0.01
CA PRO A 185 6.88 -0.22 0.31
C PRO A 185 8.18 0.41 -0.18
N VAL A 186 8.13 1.19 -1.26
CA VAL A 186 9.27 1.94 -1.82
C VAL A 186 9.72 3.04 -0.85
N LEU A 187 8.77 3.70 -0.20
CA LEU A 187 9.03 4.74 0.80
C LEU A 187 9.60 4.14 2.11
N ASP A 188 9.00 3.06 2.61
CA ASP A 188 9.48 2.39 3.82
C ASP A 188 10.86 1.74 3.62
N ASN A 189 11.11 1.17 2.42
CA ASN A 189 12.33 0.45 2.04
C ASN A 189 12.73 -0.66 3.05
N LYS A 190 11.73 -1.21 3.76
CA LYS A 190 11.88 -2.26 4.79
C LYS A 190 10.69 -3.24 4.72
N LYS A 191 10.66 -4.12 3.70
CA LYS A 191 9.64 -5.19 3.66
C LYS A 191 9.92 -6.25 4.73
N HIS A 192 8.88 -6.64 5.46
CA HIS A 192 8.90 -7.61 6.56
C HIS A 192 8.72 -9.07 6.10
N TYR A 193 8.65 -9.32 4.80
CA TYR A 193 8.46 -10.66 4.22
C TYR A 193 9.56 -10.98 3.20
N PHE A 194 9.69 -12.27 2.89
CA PHE A 194 10.64 -12.78 1.89
C PHE A 194 10.19 -12.41 0.47
N ILE A 195 11.15 -11.98 -0.36
CA ILE A 195 10.90 -11.58 -1.74
C ILE A 195 11.23 -12.77 -2.65
N GLY A 196 10.20 -13.34 -3.27
CA GLY A 196 10.32 -14.42 -4.25
C GLY A 196 10.05 -13.96 -5.69
N ASP A 197 10.15 -14.87 -6.65
CA ASP A 197 9.97 -14.59 -8.08
C ASP A 197 8.61 -14.00 -8.43
N ALA A 198 7.54 -14.48 -7.79
CA ALA A 198 6.19 -13.94 -7.95
C ALA A 198 6.08 -12.44 -7.60
N GLU A 199 7.02 -11.89 -6.84
CA GLU A 199 7.04 -10.46 -6.50
C GLU A 199 7.38 -9.59 -7.72
N VAL A 200 8.12 -10.13 -8.70
CA VAL A 200 8.41 -9.44 -9.97
C VAL A 200 7.15 -9.31 -10.80
N GLU A 201 6.42 -10.41 -11.00
CA GLU A 201 5.15 -10.41 -11.72
C GLU A 201 4.14 -9.45 -11.08
N LYS A 202 4.05 -9.46 -9.74
CA LYS A 202 3.21 -8.51 -9.00
C LYS A 202 3.59 -7.06 -9.28
N LEU A 203 4.88 -6.71 -9.29
CA LEU A 203 5.31 -5.35 -9.61
C LEU A 203 4.91 -4.98 -11.04
N LEU A 204 5.09 -5.87 -12.00
CA LEU A 204 4.81 -5.59 -13.41
C LEU A 204 3.31 -5.48 -13.67
N GLN A 205 2.50 -6.36 -13.09
CA GLN A 205 1.05 -6.32 -13.19
C GLN A 205 0.49 -5.02 -12.60
N ASN A 206 0.95 -4.64 -11.40
CA ASN A 206 0.52 -3.40 -10.73
C ASN A 206 1.23 -2.16 -11.30
N GLY A 207 2.34 -2.31 -12.00
CA GLY A 207 3.07 -1.24 -12.68
C GLY A 207 2.56 -0.96 -14.10
N LYS A 208 1.68 -1.81 -14.63
CA LYS A 208 1.20 -1.72 -16.02
C LYS A 208 0.53 -0.37 -16.27
N GLY A 209 0.94 0.29 -17.35
CA GLY A 209 0.38 1.56 -17.79
C GLY A 209 0.98 2.81 -17.14
N TRP A 210 1.88 2.69 -16.15
CA TRP A 210 2.50 3.88 -15.52
C TRP A 210 3.97 3.71 -15.16
N LEU A 211 4.40 2.53 -14.70
CA LEU A 211 5.74 2.33 -14.14
C LEU A 211 6.85 2.46 -15.20
N LYS A 212 6.58 2.05 -16.45
CA LYS A 212 7.51 2.15 -17.58
C LYS A 212 7.92 3.60 -17.89
N ASP A 213 6.97 4.52 -17.73
CA ASP A 213 7.10 5.94 -18.06
C ASP A 213 7.43 6.80 -16.83
N HIS A 214 7.40 6.22 -15.64
CA HIS A 214 7.70 6.93 -14.41
C HIS A 214 9.19 7.35 -14.36
N PRO A 215 9.51 8.64 -14.08
CA PRO A 215 10.90 9.11 -14.07
C PRO A 215 11.76 8.41 -13.00
N GLN A 216 11.14 8.00 -11.88
CA GLN A 216 11.79 7.28 -10.79
C GLN A 216 11.73 5.74 -10.91
N LYS A 217 11.42 5.17 -12.09
CA LYS A 217 11.23 3.71 -12.26
C LYS A 217 12.38 2.84 -11.75
N ASP A 218 13.62 3.28 -11.95
CA ASP A 218 14.81 2.57 -11.47
C ASP A 218 14.86 2.50 -9.93
N ILE A 219 14.54 3.62 -9.26
CA ILE A 219 14.52 3.68 -7.80
C ILE A 219 13.33 2.89 -7.24
N ILE A 220 12.16 3.00 -7.88
CA ILE A 220 10.96 2.23 -7.53
C ILE A 220 11.27 0.74 -7.59
N ALA A 221 11.79 0.23 -8.71
CA ALA A 221 12.13 -1.19 -8.86
C ALA A 221 13.15 -1.62 -7.80
N ARG A 222 14.24 -0.86 -7.61
CA ARG A 222 15.27 -1.20 -6.61
C ARG A 222 14.71 -1.29 -5.19
N ARG A 223 14.00 -0.25 -4.72
CA ARG A 223 13.47 -0.22 -3.34
C ARG A 223 12.30 -1.16 -3.13
N TYR A 224 11.47 -1.38 -4.15
CA TYR A 224 10.41 -2.39 -4.09
C TYR A 224 10.97 -3.79 -3.81
N PHE A 225 12.16 -4.12 -4.33
CA PHE A 225 12.84 -5.37 -4.04
C PHE A 225 13.89 -5.29 -2.91
N ARG A 226 13.79 -4.33 -1.97
CA ARG A 226 14.77 -4.14 -0.88
C ARG A 226 16.23 -4.05 -1.36
N ASN A 227 16.46 -3.47 -2.53
CA ASN A 227 17.75 -3.34 -3.20
C ASN A 227 18.40 -4.66 -3.65
N LEU A 228 17.61 -5.74 -3.76
CA LEU A 228 18.06 -7.00 -4.36
C LEU A 228 18.23 -6.82 -5.88
N ARG A 229 19.49 -6.69 -6.31
CA ARG A 229 19.87 -6.32 -7.68
C ARG A 229 19.28 -7.26 -8.73
N SER A 230 19.27 -8.57 -8.49
CA SER A 230 18.76 -9.58 -9.42
C SER A 230 17.29 -9.35 -9.78
N PHE A 231 16.43 -9.15 -8.78
CA PHE A 231 15.00 -8.89 -8.99
C PHE A 231 14.76 -7.54 -9.66
N SER A 232 15.45 -6.49 -9.20
CA SER A 232 15.30 -5.16 -9.79
C SER A 232 15.71 -5.12 -11.26
N ARG A 233 16.79 -5.81 -11.63
CA ARG A 233 17.24 -5.90 -13.03
C ARG A 233 16.22 -6.64 -13.89
N ARG A 234 15.74 -7.80 -13.44
CA ARG A 234 14.71 -8.58 -14.16
C ARG A 234 13.44 -7.77 -14.40
N ALA A 235 12.95 -7.07 -13.38
CA ALA A 235 11.77 -6.21 -13.54
C ALA A 235 12.01 -5.08 -14.54
N LEU A 236 13.17 -4.40 -14.47
CA LEU A 236 13.52 -3.31 -15.38
C LEU A 236 13.74 -3.78 -16.82
N ASP A 237 14.29 -4.98 -17.03
CA ASP A 237 14.47 -5.56 -18.35
C ASP A 237 13.09 -5.91 -18.96
N GLN A 238 12.19 -6.54 -18.20
CA GLN A 238 10.82 -6.83 -18.68
C GLN A 238 9.98 -5.57 -18.96
N LEU A 239 10.20 -4.47 -18.22
CA LEU A 239 9.55 -3.18 -18.50
C LEU A 239 10.00 -2.57 -19.84
N LYS A 240 11.18 -2.92 -20.36
CA LYS A 240 11.67 -2.46 -21.67
C LYS A 240 11.08 -3.27 -22.81
N ASP A 241 10.90 -4.58 -22.60
CA ASP A 241 10.64 -5.54 -23.66
C ASP A 241 9.14 -5.72 -24.00
N ASP A 242 8.21 -5.06 -23.29
CA ASP A 242 6.75 -5.15 -23.50
C ASP A 242 6.23 -6.60 -23.64
N VAL A 243 6.87 -7.55 -22.95
CA VAL A 243 6.47 -8.96 -22.99
C VAL A 243 5.10 -9.08 -22.31
N PRO A 244 4.06 -9.59 -22.98
CA PRO A 244 2.76 -9.81 -22.35
C PRO A 244 2.91 -10.77 -21.18
N LEU A 245 2.46 -10.36 -19.99
CA LEU A 245 2.34 -11.25 -18.83
C LEU A 245 1.20 -12.24 -19.11
N GLU A 246 1.49 -13.54 -19.08
CA GLU A 246 0.47 -14.58 -19.03
C GLU A 246 -0.31 -14.45 -17.71
N GLU A 247 -1.65 -14.47 -17.78
CA GLU A 247 -2.52 -14.41 -16.59
C GLU A 247 -2.27 -15.65 -15.72
N THR A 248 -1.57 -15.47 -14.59
CA THR A 248 -1.41 -16.55 -13.60
C THR A 248 -2.71 -16.71 -12.80
N GLU A 249 -3.35 -17.87 -12.93
CA GLU A 249 -4.45 -18.30 -12.07
C GLU A 249 -4.00 -18.32 -10.60
N GLU A 250 -4.88 -17.86 -9.71
CA GLU A 250 -4.67 -17.81 -8.27
C GLU A 250 -4.26 -19.18 -7.71
N LEU A 251 -2.98 -19.33 -7.36
CA LEU A 251 -2.53 -20.45 -6.54
C LEU A 251 -2.90 -20.18 -5.08
N GLU A 252 -4.05 -20.71 -4.68
CA GLU A 252 -4.31 -21.12 -3.31
C GLU A 252 -3.21 -22.10 -2.84
N GLY A 253 -2.64 -21.83 -1.67
CA GLY A 253 -1.85 -22.82 -0.92
C GLY A 253 -0.39 -22.44 -0.70
N GLU A 254 -0.13 -21.52 0.24
CA GLU A 254 1.16 -21.50 0.96
C GLU A 254 1.27 -22.80 1.77
N LYS A 255 1.85 -23.84 1.17
CA LYS A 255 2.40 -24.97 1.93
C LYS A 255 3.63 -24.46 2.66
N THR A 256 3.49 -24.36 3.97
CA THR A 256 4.59 -24.29 4.93
C THR A 256 5.46 -25.53 4.74
N ILE A 257 6.58 -25.41 4.02
CA ILE A 257 7.60 -26.44 4.04
C ILE A 257 8.32 -26.28 5.38
N LYS A 258 7.96 -27.13 6.34
CA LYS A 258 8.76 -27.42 7.53
C LYS A 258 10.08 -28.03 7.05
N ALA A 259 11.20 -27.47 7.50
CA ALA A 259 12.45 -28.19 7.54
C ALA A 259 12.40 -29.10 8.79
N ASP A 260 12.30 -30.40 8.58
CA ASP A 260 12.60 -31.43 9.57
C ASP A 260 13.90 -32.14 9.16
N ALA A 261 14.69 -32.45 10.20
CA ALA A 261 15.97 -33.19 10.26
C ALA A 261 17.25 -32.39 9.96
#